data_AF-A0A6I0LDG5-F1
#
_entry.id   AF-A0A6I0LDG5-F1
#
_cell.length_a   1.000
_cell.length_b   1.000
_cell.length_c   1.000
_cell.angle_alpha   90.00
_cell.angle_beta   90.00
_cell.angle_gamma   90.00
#
_symmetry.space_group_name_H-M   'P 1'
#
loop_
_entity.id
_entity.type
_entity.pdbx_description
1 polymer ?
#
loop_
_entity_poly.entity_id
_entity_poly.type
_entity_poly.pdbx_seq_one_letter_code
_entity_poly.pdbx_strand_id
1 'polypeptide(L)'
;MEKDNRKYRICFIDYMWYVAEIWHERERTNLNGRMLLFWCWLFVLLIPLGVPPILRLFGWMIGLAIVIPLCFLPDLFCKLRYTAGRREALREHYGKMKHPGRKLAKIVLIAIALIVANVALMFHLGFIHWA
;
A
#
# COMPACT_ATOMS: atom_id res chain seq x y z
N MET A 1 0.93 -31.26 17.88
CA MET A 1 1.30 -31.23 16.46
C MET A 1 1.57 -29.79 16.04
N GLU A 2 2.85 -29.42 16.02
CA GLU A 2 3.37 -28.09 15.72
C GLU A 2 3.37 -27.85 14.20
N LYS A 3 2.20 -27.45 13.68
CA LYS A 3 1.95 -27.34 12.24
C LYS A 3 2.40 -25.97 11.73
N ASP A 4 3.54 -25.93 11.05
CA ASP A 4 3.90 -24.99 9.97
C ASP A 4 3.74 -23.46 10.19
N ASN A 5 3.76 -22.97 11.43
CA ASN A 5 3.67 -21.54 11.75
C ASN A 5 4.89 -20.69 11.32
N ARG A 6 5.86 -21.26 10.58
CA ARG A 6 7.11 -20.60 10.18
C ARG A 6 7.12 -20.01 8.77
N LYS A 7 6.06 -20.17 7.96
CA LYS A 7 6.10 -19.79 6.53
C LYS A 7 5.30 -18.55 6.12
N TYR A 8 4.71 -17.84 7.08
CA TYR A 8 4.12 -16.53 6.84
C TYR A 8 4.92 -15.50 7.64
N ARG A 9 5.95 -14.91 7.02
CA ARG A 9 6.50 -13.64 7.52
C ARG A 9 5.37 -12.63 7.46
N ILE A 10 4.71 -12.44 8.59
CA ILE A 10 3.63 -11.48 8.76
C ILE A 10 4.25 -10.11 8.51
N CYS A 11 4.02 -9.59 7.31
CA CYS A 11 4.61 -8.34 6.88
C CYS A 11 3.71 -7.18 7.32
N PHE A 12 4.27 -5.99 7.51
CA PHE A 12 3.50 -4.78 7.84
C PHE A 12 2.34 -4.54 6.84
N ILE A 13 2.53 -4.96 5.58
CA ILE A 13 1.52 -4.95 4.51
C ILE A 13 0.32 -5.86 4.85
N ASP A 14 0.56 -7.07 5.39
CA ASP A 14 -0.53 -7.99 5.79
C ASP A 14 -1.34 -7.41 6.96
N TYR A 15 -0.67 -6.72 7.87
CA TYR A 15 -1.31 -6.01 8.97
C TYR A 15 -2.16 -4.83 8.47
N MET A 16 -1.61 -3.98 7.59
CA MET A 16 -2.36 -2.87 6.99
C MET A 16 -3.59 -3.36 6.23
N TRP A 17 -3.42 -4.41 5.42
CA TRP A 17 -4.50 -5.03 4.67
C TRP A 17 -5.62 -5.53 5.57
N TYR A 18 -5.26 -6.25 6.64
CA TYR A 18 -6.23 -6.82 7.57
C TYR A 18 -6.96 -5.76 8.40
N VAL A 19 -6.26 -4.71 8.84
CA VAL A 19 -6.88 -3.58 9.56
C VAL A 19 -7.91 -2.88 8.70
N ALA A 20 -7.62 -2.71 7.39
CA ALA A 20 -8.57 -2.15 6.44
C ALA A 20 -9.77 -3.07 6.19
N GLU A 21 -9.57 -4.39 6.10
CA GLU A 21 -10.65 -5.36 5.91
C GLU A 21 -11.62 -5.40 7.10
N ILE A 22 -11.11 -5.40 8.35
CA ILE A 22 -11.96 -5.29 9.54
C ILE A 22 -12.71 -3.95 9.56
N TRP A 23 -12.05 -2.85 9.17
CA TRP A 23 -12.69 -1.55 9.13
C TRP A 23 -13.83 -1.52 8.10
N HIS A 24 -13.61 -2.12 6.92
CA HIS A 24 -14.65 -2.32 5.91
C HIS A 24 -15.83 -3.12 6.45
N GLU A 25 -15.60 -4.27 7.11
CA GLU A 25 -16.66 -5.07 7.71
C GLU A 25 -17.49 -4.27 8.73
N ARG A 26 -16.84 -3.36 9.49
CA ARG A 26 -17.48 -2.56 10.54
C ARG A 26 -18.24 -1.34 10.01
N GLU A 27 -17.66 -0.61 9.04
CA GLU A 27 -18.20 0.66 8.54
C GLU A 27 -19.06 0.48 7.27
N ARG A 28 -19.12 -0.73 6.68
CA ARG A 28 -19.80 -1.03 5.39
C ARG A 28 -19.35 -0.13 4.23
N THR A 29 -18.20 0.53 4.36
CA THR A 29 -17.62 1.40 3.34
C THR A 29 -16.95 0.60 2.24
N ASN A 30 -16.87 1.14 1.01
CA ASN A 30 -16.22 0.48 -0.14
C ASN A 30 -14.66 0.47 -0.07
N LEU A 31 -14.08 0.78 1.09
CA LEU A 31 -12.64 0.84 1.34
C LEU A 31 -12.08 -0.56 1.64
N ASN A 32 -11.91 -1.36 0.60
CA ASN A 32 -11.38 -2.71 0.70
C ASN A 32 -9.87 -2.70 1.02
N GLY A 33 -9.34 -3.71 1.73
CA GLY A 33 -7.91 -3.79 2.06
C GLY A 33 -6.99 -3.74 0.84
N ARG A 34 -7.46 -4.27 -0.30
CA ARG A 34 -6.76 -4.17 -1.60
C ARG A 34 -6.66 -2.72 -2.10
N MET A 35 -7.75 -1.96 -1.97
CA MET A 35 -7.79 -0.55 -2.37
C MET A 35 -6.82 0.25 -1.52
N LEU A 36 -6.78 0.04 -0.21
CA LEU A 36 -5.86 0.77 0.68
C LEU A 36 -4.39 0.53 0.32
N LEU A 37 -4.01 -0.73 0.05
CA LEU A 37 -2.65 -1.04 -0.38
C LEU A 37 -2.32 -0.44 -1.75
N PHE A 38 -3.28 -0.47 -2.69
CA PHE A 38 -3.14 0.15 -3.99
C PHE A 38 -2.92 1.67 -3.87
N TRP A 39 -3.74 2.35 -3.07
CA TRP A 39 -3.60 3.79 -2.81
C TRP A 39 -2.29 4.12 -2.10
N CYS A 40 -1.87 3.32 -1.12
CA CYS A 40 -0.59 3.50 -0.44
C CYS A 40 0.58 3.35 -1.41
N TRP A 41 0.57 2.31 -2.26
CA TRP A 41 1.58 2.13 -3.30
C TRP A 41 1.60 3.29 -4.29
N LEU A 42 0.43 3.69 -4.79
CA LEU A 42 0.30 4.71 -5.82
C LEU A 42 0.74 6.09 -5.30
N PHE A 43 0.27 6.50 -4.12
CA PHE A 43 0.58 7.83 -3.58
C PHE A 43 1.94 7.91 -2.87
N VAL A 44 2.37 6.87 -2.17
CA VAL A 44 3.62 6.93 -1.38
C VAL A 44 4.83 6.57 -2.23
N LEU A 45 4.70 5.62 -3.16
CA LEU A 45 5.84 5.11 -3.94
C LEU A 45 5.79 5.55 -5.39
N LEU A 46 4.68 5.32 -6.09
CA LEU A 46 4.63 5.51 -7.54
C LEU A 46 4.67 7.00 -7.93
N ILE A 47 3.79 7.83 -7.36
CA ILE A 47 3.68 9.25 -7.71
C ILE A 47 4.95 10.04 -7.40
N PRO A 48 5.56 9.95 -6.20
CA PRO A 48 6.72 10.78 -5.91
C PRO A 48 8.04 10.14 -6.34
N LEU A 49 8.17 8.81 -6.26
CA LEU A 49 9.46 8.13 -6.45
C LEU A 49 9.58 7.47 -7.83
N GLY A 50 8.46 7.05 -8.43
CA GLY A 50 8.46 6.35 -9.71
C GLY A 50 8.30 7.29 -10.90
N VAL A 51 7.22 8.07 -10.91
CA VAL A 51 6.80 8.86 -12.08
C VAL A 51 7.82 9.95 -12.46
N PRO A 52 8.33 10.81 -11.55
CA PRO A 52 9.22 11.91 -11.90
C PRO A 52 10.58 11.47 -12.47
N PRO A 53 11.31 10.51 -11.88
CA PRO A 53 12.58 10.06 -12.45
C PRO A 53 12.38 9.25 -13.73
N ILE A 54 11.35 8.40 -13.83
CA ILE A 54 11.09 7.61 -15.03
C ILE A 54 10.75 8.53 -16.22
N LEU A 55 9.87 9.52 -16.02
CA LEU A 55 9.55 10.48 -17.08
C LEU A 55 10.76 11.36 -17.44
N ARG A 56 11.61 11.74 -16.47
CA ARG A 56 12.81 12.54 -16.73
C ARG A 56 13.92 11.75 -17.45
N LEU A 57 14.11 10.47 -17.12
CA LEU A 57 15.16 9.63 -17.70
C LEU A 57 14.79 9.08 -19.08
N PHE A 58 13.55 8.61 -19.25
CA PHE A 58 13.12 7.89 -20.45
C PHE A 58 12.20 8.71 -21.37
N GLY A 59 11.76 9.90 -20.94
CA GLY A 59 10.78 10.71 -21.67
C GLY A 59 9.35 10.22 -21.51
N TRP A 60 8.39 11.00 -22.03
CA TRP A 60 6.96 10.81 -21.76
C TRP A 60 6.41 9.46 -22.23
N MET A 61 6.69 9.07 -23.49
CA MET A 61 6.11 7.87 -24.12
C MET A 61 6.63 6.58 -23.49
N ILE A 62 7.96 6.46 -23.34
CA ILE A 62 8.60 5.27 -22.74
C ILE A 62 8.31 5.22 -21.25
N GLY A 63 8.31 6.38 -20.58
CA GLY A 63 7.99 6.45 -19.16
C GLY A 63 6.57 5.96 -18.85
N LEU A 64 5.57 6.33 -19.64
CA LEU A 64 4.21 5.79 -19.50
C LEU A 64 4.15 4.28 -19.74
N ALA A 65 4.87 3.76 -20.74
CA ALA A 65 4.92 2.33 -21.01
C ALA A 65 5.50 1.52 -19.84
N ILE A 66 6.35 2.11 -19.00
CA ILE A 66 6.92 1.48 -17.80
C ILE A 66 6.02 1.69 -16.58
N VAL A 67 5.50 2.91 -16.39
CA VAL A 67 4.65 3.28 -15.24
C VAL A 67 3.35 2.49 -15.25
N ILE A 68 2.71 2.31 -16.41
CA ILE A 68 1.42 1.60 -16.52
C ILE A 68 1.52 0.17 -15.95
N PRO A 69 2.45 -0.71 -16.38
CA PRO A 69 2.66 -2.02 -15.75
C PRO A 69 2.97 -1.93 -14.25
N LEU A 70 3.75 -0.94 -13.83
CA LEU A 70 4.11 -0.74 -12.42
C LEU A 70 2.90 -0.37 -11.55
N CYS A 71 1.89 0.29 -12.11
CA CYS A 71 0.62 0.56 -11.44
C CYS A 71 -0.15 -0.73 -11.11
N PHE A 72 -0.10 -1.74 -11.98
CA PHE A 72 -0.84 -3.00 -11.80
C PHE A 72 -0.12 -4.00 -10.88
N LEU A 73 1.18 -3.82 -10.68
CA LEU A 73 2.03 -4.65 -9.84
C LEU A 73 1.48 -4.85 -8.40
N PRO A 74 1.03 -3.82 -7.66
CA PRO A 74 0.41 -4.00 -6.35
C PRO A 74 -0.91 -4.78 -6.39
N ASP A 75 -1.72 -4.63 -7.44
CA ASP A 75 -2.98 -5.38 -7.56
C ASP A 75 -2.72 -6.87 -7.82
N LEU A 76 -1.80 -7.16 -8.73
CA LEU A 76 -1.37 -8.53 -9.04
C LEU A 76 -0.69 -9.17 -7.82
N PHE A 77 0.16 -8.43 -7.11
CA PHE A 77 0.77 -8.89 -5.87
C PHE A 77 -0.29 -9.18 -4.82
N CYS A 78 -1.28 -8.31 -4.63
CA CYS A 78 -2.38 -8.56 -3.69
C CYS A 78 -3.15 -9.84 -4.06
N LYS A 79 -3.45 -10.05 -5.35
CA LYS A 79 -4.19 -11.22 -5.82
C LYS A 79 -3.40 -12.53 -5.63
N LEU A 80 -2.08 -12.51 -5.88
CA LEU A 80 -1.20 -13.67 -5.67
C LEU A 80 -0.91 -13.94 -4.19
N ARG A 81 -0.80 -12.88 -3.38
CA ARG A 81 -0.37 -12.92 -1.97
C ARG A 81 -1.53 -13.25 -1.01
N TYR A 82 -2.74 -12.76 -1.29
CA TYR A 82 -3.93 -12.89 -0.44
C TYR A 82 -4.96 -13.90 -0.98
N THR A 83 -4.54 -15.17 -1.07
CA THR A 83 -5.43 -16.32 -1.29
C THR A 83 -6.32 -16.60 -0.08
N ALA A 84 -7.47 -17.25 -0.29
CA ALA A 84 -8.48 -17.49 0.75
C ALA A 84 -7.90 -18.10 2.04
N GLY A 85 -7.06 -19.14 1.94
CA GLY A 85 -6.45 -19.79 3.11
C GLY A 85 -5.54 -18.86 3.93
N ARG A 86 -4.90 -17.85 3.31
CA ARG A 86 -4.09 -16.89 4.07
C ARG A 86 -4.94 -15.83 4.76
N ARG A 87 -6.10 -15.48 4.18
CA ARG A 87 -7.06 -14.57 4.80
C ARG A 87 -7.60 -15.17 6.09
N GLU A 88 -7.91 -16.46 6.07
CA GLU A 88 -8.36 -17.21 7.25
C GLU A 88 -7.29 -17.24 8.34
N ALA A 89 -6.03 -17.54 8.00
CA ALA A 89 -4.91 -17.51 8.95
C ALA A 89 -4.70 -16.11 9.55
N LEU A 90 -4.83 -15.04 8.75
CA LEU A 90 -4.77 -13.66 9.25
C LEU A 90 -5.97 -13.34 10.16
N ARG A 91 -7.16 -13.85 9.83
CA ARG A 91 -8.37 -13.66 10.64
C ARG A 91 -8.26 -14.35 11.99
N GLU A 92 -7.66 -15.53 12.05
CA GLU A 92 -7.40 -16.23 13.31
C GLU A 92 -6.35 -15.50 14.17
N HIS A 93 -5.26 -15.05 13.54
CA HIS A 93 -4.17 -14.39 14.25
C HIS A 93 -4.55 -12.98 14.75
N TYR A 94 -5.26 -12.21 13.94
CA TYR A 94 -5.56 -10.81 14.20
C TYR A 94 -7.02 -10.51 14.58
N GLY A 95 -7.91 -11.52 14.56
CA GLY A 95 -9.34 -11.36 14.85
C GLY A 95 -9.68 -10.82 16.23
N LYS A 96 -8.76 -10.91 17.19
CA LYS A 96 -8.93 -10.33 18.54
C LYS A 96 -8.50 -8.86 18.64
N MET A 97 -8.23 -8.17 17.53
CA MET A 97 -7.79 -6.78 17.57
C MET A 97 -8.88 -5.83 18.07
N LYS A 98 -8.57 -5.09 19.14
CA LYS A 98 -9.39 -3.96 19.61
C LYS A 98 -9.00 -2.66 18.88
N HIS A 99 -10.02 -1.86 18.54
CA HIS A 99 -9.94 -0.54 17.88
C HIS A 99 -9.22 -0.52 16.51
N PRO A 100 -9.78 -1.20 15.49
CA PRO A 100 -9.22 -1.20 14.12
C PRO A 100 -9.09 0.21 13.53
N GLY A 101 -10.05 1.10 13.79
CA GLY A 101 -10.04 2.47 13.26
C GLY A 101 -8.88 3.33 13.72
N ARG A 102 -8.54 3.28 15.02
CA ARG A 102 -7.41 4.07 15.54
C ARG A 102 -6.09 3.61 14.93
N LYS A 103 -5.97 2.30 14.66
CA LYS A 103 -4.80 1.71 13.99
C LYS A 103 -4.74 2.11 12.53
N LEU A 104 -5.89 2.07 11.83
CA LEU A 104 -6.01 2.54 10.45
C LEU A 104 -5.65 4.02 10.34
N ALA A 105 -6.19 4.86 11.22
CA ALA A 105 -5.91 6.29 11.26
C ALA A 105 -4.41 6.58 11.45
N LYS A 106 -3.72 5.82 12.31
CA LYS A 106 -2.25 5.92 12.47
C LYS A 106 -1.51 5.55 11.18
N ILE A 107 -1.91 4.47 10.51
CA ILE A 107 -1.31 4.04 9.25
C ILE A 107 -1.49 5.13 8.18
N VAL A 108 -2.71 5.65 8.06
CA VAL A 108 -3.03 6.73 7.11
C VAL A 108 -2.24 8.00 7.45
N LEU A 109 -2.12 8.36 8.72
CA LEU A 109 -1.35 9.54 9.15
C LEU A 109 0.14 9.39 8.83
N ILE A 110 0.73 8.21 9.02
CA ILE A 110 2.10 7.91 8.60
C ILE A 110 2.22 7.99 7.07
N ALA A 111 1.27 7.45 6.33
CA ALA A 111 1.27 7.53 4.86
C ALA A 111 1.21 8.99 4.38
N ILE A 112 0.37 9.83 4.98
CA ILE A 112 0.30 11.28 4.69
C ILE A 112 1.64 11.95 5.01
N ALA A 113 2.23 11.66 6.17
CA ALA A 113 3.53 12.22 6.54
C ALA A 113 4.63 11.82 5.54
N LEU A 114 4.62 10.57 5.07
CA LEU A 114 5.53 10.09 4.02
C LEU A 114 5.27 10.79 2.69
N ILE A 115 4.01 11.03 2.30
CA ILE A 115 3.68 11.80 1.09
C ILE A 115 4.24 13.21 1.19
N VAL A 116 4.04 13.90 2.31
CA VAL A 116 4.56 15.26 2.53
C VAL A 116 6.08 15.28 2.48
N ALA A 117 6.74 14.33 3.15
CA ALA A 117 8.20 14.20 3.12
C ALA A 117 8.72 13.94 1.70
N ASN A 118 8.04 13.08 0.93
CA ASN A 118 8.37 12.78 -0.46
C ASN A 118 8.17 13.99 -1.37
N VAL A 119 7.09 14.76 -1.19
CA VAL A 119 6.87 16.01 -1.94
C VAL A 119 7.96 17.04 -1.61
N ALA A 120 8.33 17.19 -0.33
CA ALA A 120 9.43 18.04 0.07
C ALA A 120 10.78 17.57 -0.52
N LEU A 121 11.00 16.26 -0.59
CA LEU A 121 12.16 15.66 -1.24
C LEU A 121 12.18 15.98 -2.73
N MET A 122 11.05 15.87 -3.43
CA MET A 122 10.93 16.25 -4.84
C MET A 122 11.20 17.73 -5.07
N PHE A 123 10.79 18.60 -4.15
CA PHE A 123 11.07 20.02 -4.17
C PHE A 123 12.58 20.28 -4.01
N HIS A 124 13.23 19.62 -3.04
CA HIS A 124 14.68 19.70 -2.84
C HIS A 124 15.50 19.15 -4.01
N LEU A 125 15.03 18.07 -4.65
CA LEU A 125 15.68 17.46 -5.81
C LEU A 125 15.44 18.24 -7.12
N GLY A 126 14.70 19.35 -7.07
CA GLY A 126 14.48 20.24 -8.20
C GLY A 126 13.58 19.68 -9.29
N PHE A 127 12.72 18.70 -8.98
CA PHE A 127 11.73 18.15 -9.92
C PHE A 127 10.46 19.01 -10.04
N ILE A 128 10.15 19.80 -9.01
CA ILE A 128 9.02 20.74 -8.99
C ILE A 128 9.61 22.13 -8.75
N HIS A 129 9.70 22.95 -9.80
CA HIS A 129 9.90 24.39 -9.66
C HIS A 129 8.52 25.03 -9.54
N TRP A 130 8.27 25.77 -8.48
CA TRP A 130 7.22 26.79 -8.53
C TRP A 130 7.72 27.87 -9.48
N ALA A 131 7.12 27.93 -10.67
CA ALA A 131 7.28 29.06 -11.59
C ALA A 131 6.43 30.23 -11.11
#